data_AF-A0A5E4YZ55-F1
#
_entry.id   AF-A0A5E4YZ55-F1
#
_cell.length_a   1.000
_cell.length_b   1.000
_cell.length_c   1.000
_cell.angle_alpha   90.00
_cell.angle_beta   90.00
_cell.angle_gamma   90.00
#
_symmetry.space_group_name_H-M   'P 1'
#
loop_
_entity.id
_entity.type
_entity.pdbx_description
1 polymer ?
#
loop_
_entity_poly.entity_id
_entity_poly.type
_entity_poly.pdbx_seq_one_letter_code
_entity_poly.pdbx_strand_id
1 'polypeptide(L)'
;MTLLALNKPFGTICQFSPHPTRPTLAECVTLPDVYPAGRLDADSEGLLLLTDDGRLQARIAEPERKLPKTYWAQVEGAYDEAAVARLRSGLDLGDFVTRPCEAREIPEPPHLWPRNPPIRFRASIPTHWLEITLVEGKNRQVRRMTAAVGKPTLRLVRVAIGPVDVFSLNLAPGQWCELPQQILTLSGQPRSRPSR
;
A
#
# COMPACT_ATOMS: atom_id res chain seq x y z
N MET A 1 -16.55 -18.22 2.54
CA MET A 1 -15.45 -17.56 3.25
C MET A 1 -14.22 -17.59 2.36
N THR A 2 -14.12 -16.56 1.55
CA THR A 2 -13.11 -16.33 0.53
C THR A 2 -12.25 -15.15 0.96
N LEU A 3 -10.94 -15.27 0.75
CA LEU A 3 -9.99 -14.17 0.90
C LEU A 3 -9.27 -14.00 -0.43
N LEU A 4 -9.36 -12.81 -1.02
CA LEU A 4 -8.68 -12.48 -2.26
C LEU A 4 -7.54 -11.50 -2.00
N ALA A 5 -6.46 -11.64 -2.75
CA ALA A 5 -5.50 -10.56 -2.98
C ALA A 5 -5.71 -9.99 -4.38
N LEU A 6 -5.92 -8.70 -4.47
CA LEU A 6 -6.00 -7.94 -5.71
C LEU A 6 -4.79 -7.00 -5.79
N ASN A 7 -4.11 -6.96 -6.94
CA ASN A 7 -3.22 -5.85 -7.26
C ASN A 7 -4.04 -4.70 -7.87
N LYS A 8 -4.49 -3.75 -7.05
CA LYS A 8 -5.39 -2.67 -7.48
C LYS A 8 -4.66 -1.70 -8.43
N PRO A 9 -5.17 -1.48 -9.67
CA PRO A 9 -4.60 -0.48 -10.58
C PRO A 9 -4.70 0.96 -10.06
N PHE A 10 -3.86 1.84 -10.60
CA PHE A 10 -3.97 3.29 -10.41
C PHE A 10 -5.30 3.78 -11.02
N GLY A 11 -5.92 4.78 -10.38
CA GLY A 11 -7.17 5.39 -10.85
C GLY A 11 -8.44 4.66 -10.40
N THR A 12 -8.35 3.37 -10.06
CA THR A 12 -9.49 2.55 -9.62
C THR A 12 -9.98 2.96 -8.23
N ILE A 13 -11.26 3.30 -8.10
CA ILE A 13 -11.92 3.55 -6.82
C ILE A 13 -12.06 2.24 -6.04
N CYS A 14 -11.78 2.28 -4.74
CA CYS A 14 -11.92 1.14 -3.83
C CYS A 14 -13.39 0.92 -3.42
N GLN A 15 -14.24 0.61 -4.39
CA GLN A 15 -15.65 0.21 -4.22
C GLN A 15 -16.10 -0.64 -5.43
N PHE A 16 -17.18 -1.40 -5.30
CA PHE A 16 -17.79 -2.16 -6.40
C PHE A 16 -18.93 -1.42 -7.10
N SER A 17 -19.59 -0.49 -6.42
CA SER A 17 -20.67 0.30 -7.01
C SER A 17 -20.14 1.23 -8.11
N PRO A 18 -20.91 1.45 -9.21
CA PRO A 18 -20.50 2.33 -10.29
C PRO A 18 -20.07 3.72 -9.81
N HIS A 19 -19.05 4.28 -10.45
CA HIS A 19 -18.55 5.62 -10.19
C HIS A 19 -18.59 6.44 -11.50
N PRO A 20 -19.03 7.71 -11.48
CA PRO A 20 -19.35 8.47 -12.70
C PRO A 20 -18.17 8.68 -13.66
N THR A 21 -16.94 8.72 -13.15
CA THR A 21 -15.76 9.16 -13.92
C THR A 21 -14.54 8.26 -13.77
N ARG A 22 -14.62 7.17 -13.01
CA ARG A 22 -13.44 6.36 -12.67
C ARG A 22 -13.77 4.88 -12.63
N PRO A 23 -12.80 4.02 -12.95
CA PRO A 23 -13.00 2.60 -12.85
C PRO A 23 -13.18 2.15 -11.40
N THR A 24 -13.84 1.01 -11.23
CA THR A 24 -14.19 0.45 -9.92
C THR A 24 -13.60 -0.95 -9.75
N LEU A 25 -13.71 -1.54 -8.55
CA LEU A 25 -13.21 -2.90 -8.31
C LEU A 25 -13.95 -3.96 -9.15
N ALA A 26 -15.17 -3.66 -9.61
CA ALA A 26 -15.97 -4.54 -10.46
C ALA A 26 -15.32 -4.80 -11.83
N GLU A 27 -14.40 -3.93 -12.28
CA GLU A 27 -13.64 -4.16 -13.53
C GLU A 27 -12.49 -5.15 -13.34
N CYS A 28 -12.03 -5.37 -12.11
CA CYS A 28 -10.95 -6.30 -11.80
C CYS A 28 -11.48 -7.63 -11.27
N VAL A 29 -12.51 -7.60 -10.45
CA VAL A 29 -13.03 -8.77 -9.73
C VAL A 29 -14.51 -8.94 -10.03
N THR A 30 -14.85 -10.05 -10.69
CA THR A 30 -16.22 -10.42 -11.05
C THR A 30 -16.89 -11.34 -10.03
N LEU A 31 -16.15 -11.81 -9.02
CA LEU A 31 -16.69 -12.63 -7.94
C LEU A 31 -17.70 -11.82 -7.13
N PRO A 32 -18.94 -12.28 -6.94
CA PRO A 32 -19.95 -11.57 -6.16
C PRO A 32 -19.63 -11.60 -4.66
N ASP A 33 -20.30 -10.73 -3.91
CA ASP A 33 -20.34 -10.71 -2.44
C ASP A 33 -19.00 -10.60 -1.70
N VAL A 34 -17.93 -10.17 -2.39
CA VAL A 34 -16.66 -9.81 -1.76
C VAL A 34 -16.55 -8.31 -1.56
N TYR A 35 -15.96 -7.90 -0.44
CA TYR A 35 -15.82 -6.51 -0.04
C TYR A 35 -14.38 -6.19 0.35
N PRO A 36 -13.91 -4.94 0.16
CA PRO A 36 -12.58 -4.54 0.60
C PRO A 36 -12.38 -4.67 2.11
N ALA A 37 -11.33 -5.39 2.48
CA ALA A 37 -10.82 -5.49 3.84
C ALA A 37 -9.84 -4.33 4.11
N GLY A 38 -10.43 -3.14 4.29
CA GLY A 38 -9.70 -1.87 4.34
C GLY A 38 -9.67 -1.16 2.99
N ARG A 39 -9.42 0.15 3.00
CA ARG A 39 -9.44 1.00 1.81
C ARG A 39 -8.04 1.20 1.23
N LEU A 40 -7.99 1.43 -0.08
CA LEU A 40 -6.81 1.91 -0.79
C LEU A 40 -7.23 3.08 -1.68
N ASP A 41 -6.57 4.22 -1.57
CA ASP A 41 -6.98 5.42 -2.30
C ASP A 41 -6.89 5.20 -3.82
N ALA A 42 -7.71 5.94 -4.58
CA ALA A 42 -7.76 5.79 -6.03
C ALA A 42 -6.43 6.16 -6.71
N ASP A 43 -5.67 7.10 -6.13
CA ASP A 43 -4.34 7.49 -6.60
C ASP A 43 -3.22 6.61 -6.03
N SER A 44 -3.55 5.50 -5.36
CA SER A 44 -2.61 4.49 -4.88
C SER A 44 -2.80 3.17 -5.65
N GLU A 45 -1.75 2.36 -5.68
CA GLU A 45 -1.66 1.10 -6.41
C GLU A 45 -1.34 -0.06 -5.46
N GLY A 46 -1.47 -1.29 -5.94
CA GLY A 46 -0.93 -2.47 -5.27
C GLY A 46 -1.95 -3.23 -4.42
N LEU A 47 -1.44 -3.98 -3.46
CA LEU A 47 -2.16 -5.01 -2.72
C LEU A 47 -3.40 -4.46 -2.00
N LEU A 48 -4.55 -5.03 -2.32
CA LEU A 48 -5.82 -4.86 -1.64
C LEU A 48 -6.37 -6.24 -1.30
N LEU A 49 -6.75 -6.45 -0.05
CA LEU A 49 -7.43 -7.67 0.37
C LEU A 49 -8.94 -7.49 0.22
N LEU A 50 -9.63 -8.51 -0.26
CA LEU A 50 -11.09 -8.57 -0.37
C LEU A 50 -11.59 -9.84 0.31
N THR A 51 -12.77 -9.79 0.94
CA THR A 51 -13.37 -10.96 1.56
C THR A 51 -14.89 -10.87 1.60
N ASP A 52 -15.56 -12.01 1.59
CA ASP A 52 -17.01 -12.17 1.85
C ASP A 52 -17.33 -12.25 3.35
N ASP A 53 -16.33 -12.37 4.23
CA ASP A 53 -16.50 -12.53 5.67
C ASP A 53 -16.31 -11.19 6.41
N GLY A 54 -17.41 -10.63 6.91
CA GLY A 54 -17.41 -9.38 7.67
C GLY A 54 -16.56 -9.42 8.95
N ARG A 55 -16.38 -10.59 9.59
CA ARG A 55 -15.49 -10.72 10.77
C ARG A 55 -14.03 -10.63 10.35
N LEU A 56 -13.67 -11.28 9.24
CA LEU A 56 -12.33 -11.19 8.67
C LEU A 56 -12.03 -9.77 8.17
N GLN A 57 -13.00 -9.15 7.50
CA GLN A 57 -12.95 -7.76 7.05
C GLN A 57 -12.68 -6.82 8.22
N ALA A 58 -13.47 -6.94 9.30
CA ALA A 58 -13.30 -6.16 10.51
C ALA A 58 -11.89 -6.37 11.08
N ARG A 59 -11.44 -7.62 11.29
CA ARG A 59 -10.11 -7.92 11.83
C ARG A 59 -8.95 -7.33 11.02
N ILE A 60 -9.04 -7.35 9.68
CA ILE A 60 -8.01 -6.79 8.80
C ILE A 60 -8.05 -5.24 8.82
N ALA A 61 -9.25 -4.66 8.89
CA ALA A 61 -9.45 -3.21 8.92
C ALA A 61 -9.32 -2.60 10.32
N GLU A 62 -9.37 -3.43 11.38
CA GLU A 62 -9.49 -3.02 12.78
C GLU A 62 -8.26 -2.24 13.22
N PRO A 63 -8.44 -1.04 13.81
CA PRO A 63 -7.30 -0.20 14.12
C PRO A 63 -6.33 -0.73 15.19
N GLU A 64 -6.76 -1.68 16.01
CA GLU A 64 -5.99 -2.19 17.16
C GLU A 64 -5.24 -3.48 16.84
N ARG A 65 -5.67 -4.23 15.81
CA ARG A 65 -5.05 -5.47 15.31
C ARG A 65 -4.39 -5.27 13.94
N LYS A 66 -3.76 -4.11 13.75
CA LYS A 66 -3.25 -3.70 12.43
C LYS A 66 -2.05 -4.55 12.02
N LEU A 67 -2.28 -5.40 11.02
CA LEU A 67 -1.19 -5.96 10.23
C LEU A 67 -0.32 -4.83 9.67
N PRO A 68 1.03 -5.00 9.69
CA PRO A 68 1.93 -4.03 9.08
C PRO A 68 1.63 -3.92 7.60
N LYS A 69 1.66 -2.69 7.08
CA LYS A 69 1.46 -2.39 5.66
C LYS A 69 2.73 -1.77 5.14
N THR A 70 3.33 -2.41 4.15
CA THR A 70 4.56 -1.93 3.53
C THR A 70 4.21 -1.26 2.21
N TYR A 71 4.73 -0.06 2.04
CA TYR A 71 4.52 0.78 0.88
C TYR A 71 5.85 1.10 0.23
N TRP A 72 5.89 1.07 -1.10
CA TRP A 72 6.93 1.72 -1.88
C TRP A 72 6.40 3.07 -2.36
N ALA A 73 7.09 4.13 -1.98
CA ALA A 73 6.75 5.50 -2.31
C ALA A 73 7.86 6.12 -3.15
N GLN A 74 7.53 6.52 -4.37
CA GLN A 74 8.39 7.41 -5.15
C GLN A 74 8.11 8.84 -4.72
N VAL A 75 9.15 9.58 -4.34
CA VAL A 75 9.05 10.93 -3.81
C VAL A 75 9.93 11.91 -4.57
N GLU A 76 9.56 13.19 -4.57
CA GLU A 76 10.39 14.26 -5.13
C GLU A 76 11.60 14.61 -4.26
N GLY A 77 12.66 15.07 -4.91
CA GLY A 77 13.90 15.53 -4.29
C GLY A 77 14.96 14.43 -4.18
N ALA A 78 16.19 14.85 -3.87
CA ALA A 78 17.27 13.93 -3.55
C ALA A 78 17.03 13.28 -2.18
N TYR A 79 17.69 12.14 -1.94
CA TYR A 79 17.68 11.48 -0.64
C TYR A 79 18.16 12.41 0.47
N ASP A 80 17.52 12.31 1.64
CA ASP A 80 17.84 13.07 2.84
C ASP A 80 17.56 12.22 4.08
N GLU A 81 18.63 11.72 4.72
CA GLU A 81 18.52 10.89 5.92
C GLU A 81 17.83 11.62 7.07
N ALA A 82 18.01 12.94 7.21
CA ALA A 82 17.35 13.69 8.28
C ALA A 82 15.83 13.74 8.08
N ALA A 83 15.38 13.90 6.83
CA ALA A 83 13.96 13.80 6.48
C ALA A 83 13.41 12.38 6.75
N VAL A 84 14.16 11.33 6.41
CA VAL A 84 13.73 9.94 6.64
C VAL A 84 13.74 9.58 8.13
N ALA A 85 14.71 10.07 8.91
CA ALA A 85 14.73 9.89 10.35
C ALA A 85 13.48 10.50 11.02
N ARG A 86 13.03 11.68 10.55
CA ARG A 86 11.77 12.29 11.00
C ARG A 86 10.53 11.46 10.66
N LEU A 87 10.51 10.74 9.53
CA LEU A 87 9.41 9.79 9.24
C LEU A 87 9.35 8.68 10.30
N ARG A 88 10.51 8.15 10.70
CA ARG A 88 10.61 7.05 11.67
C ARG A 88 10.17 7.44 13.08
N SER A 89 10.41 8.69 13.49
CA SER A 89 10.14 9.16 14.86
C SER A 89 8.66 9.42 15.17
N GLY A 90 7.81 9.47 14.14
CA GLY A 90 6.45 9.98 14.25
C GLY A 90 6.38 11.48 13.94
N LEU A 91 5.26 11.90 13.37
CA LEU A 91 5.03 13.27 12.88
C LEU A 91 3.67 13.78 13.34
N ASP A 92 3.62 15.03 13.77
CA ASP A 92 2.36 15.75 13.90
C ASP A 92 1.86 16.17 12.51
N LEU A 93 0.70 15.66 12.11
CA LEU A 93 0.05 15.98 10.84
C LEU A 93 -1.10 16.97 11.00
N GLY A 94 -1.29 17.53 12.20
CA GLY A 94 -2.30 18.52 12.57
C GLY A 94 -3.53 17.91 13.23
N ASP A 95 -4.13 16.89 12.61
CA ASP A 95 -5.31 16.17 13.15
C ASP A 95 -4.92 14.95 14.00
N PHE A 96 -3.71 14.41 13.83
CA PHE A 96 -3.15 13.37 14.68
C PHE A 96 -1.62 13.34 14.59
N VAL A 97 -1.00 12.73 15.60
CA VAL A 97 0.43 12.38 15.59
C VAL A 97 0.57 10.93 15.15
N THR A 98 1.40 10.68 14.14
CA THR A 98 1.66 9.32 13.65
C THR A 98 2.45 8.53 14.67
N ARG A 99 2.21 7.23 14.74
CA ARG A 99 3.10 6.32 15.47
C ARG A 99 4.47 6.26 14.77
N PRO A 100 5.53 5.88 15.50
CA PRO A 100 6.79 5.49 14.88
C PRO A 100 6.58 4.42 13.81
N CYS A 101 7.38 4.49 12.75
CA CYS A 101 7.30 3.56 11.62
C CYS A 101 8.70 3.18 11.13
N GLU A 102 8.76 2.15 10.28
CA GLU A 102 9.98 1.86 9.53
C GLU A 102 9.96 2.65 8.23
N ALA A 103 11.09 3.23 7.87
CA ALA A 103 11.28 3.94 6.60
C ALA A 103 12.73 3.78 6.14
N ARG A 104 12.99 3.46 4.89
CA ARG A 104 14.36 3.36 4.34
C ARG A 104 14.39 3.68 2.86
N GLU A 105 15.52 4.14 2.36
CA GLU A 105 15.75 4.21 0.92
C GLU A 105 15.78 2.80 0.32
N ILE A 106 15.26 2.70 -0.90
CA ILE A 106 15.41 1.53 -1.75
C ILE A 106 15.82 1.98 -3.16
N PRO A 107 16.54 1.15 -3.93
CA PRO A 107 16.72 1.41 -5.35
C PRO A 107 15.35 1.41 -6.06
N GLU A 108 15.30 2.03 -7.24
CA GLU A 108 14.12 1.93 -8.09
C GLU A 108 13.76 0.46 -8.32
N PRO A 109 12.54 0.02 -7.97
CA PRO A 109 12.21 -1.40 -8.01
C PRO A 109 12.17 -1.92 -9.46
N PRO A 110 13.04 -2.88 -9.85
CA PRO A 110 13.25 -3.24 -11.25
C PRO A 110 12.06 -3.96 -11.91
N HIS A 111 11.18 -4.56 -11.12
CA HIS A 111 10.03 -5.34 -11.60
C HIS A 111 8.68 -4.64 -11.35
N LEU A 112 8.70 -3.36 -10.99
CA LEU A 112 7.47 -2.62 -10.80
C LEU A 112 6.83 -2.31 -12.16
N TRP A 113 5.55 -2.64 -12.30
CA TRP A 113 4.79 -2.37 -13.53
C TRP A 113 4.75 -0.87 -13.86
N PRO A 114 4.61 -0.51 -15.14
CA PRO A 114 4.41 0.88 -15.53
C PRO A 114 3.07 1.41 -14.99
N ARG A 115 3.04 2.69 -14.62
CA ARG A 115 1.81 3.37 -14.21
C ARG A 115 1.13 3.99 -15.43
N ASN A 116 -0.19 3.85 -15.55
CA ASN A 116 -1.01 4.54 -16.55
C ASN A 116 -2.04 5.47 -15.86
N PRO A 117 -2.03 6.79 -16.10
CA PRO A 117 -0.99 7.54 -16.82
C PRO A 117 0.34 7.53 -16.05
N PRO A 118 1.48 7.80 -16.73
CA PRO A 118 2.78 7.88 -16.07
C PRO A 118 2.81 8.96 -14.99
N ILE A 119 3.81 8.89 -14.11
CA ILE A 119 4.05 9.96 -13.13
C ILE A 119 4.28 11.30 -13.84
N ARG A 120 3.70 12.36 -13.29
CA ARG A 120 4.08 13.71 -13.67
C ARG A 120 5.25 14.07 -12.78
N PHE A 121 6.42 14.29 -13.38
CA PHE A 121 7.62 14.72 -12.68
C PHE A 121 8.28 15.85 -13.47
N ARG A 122 9.10 16.65 -12.78
CA ARG A 122 9.90 17.70 -13.42
C ARG A 122 11.28 17.12 -13.67
N ALA A 123 11.74 17.13 -14.91
CA ALA A 123 13.05 16.55 -15.28
C ALA A 123 14.24 17.17 -14.50
N SER A 124 14.10 18.42 -14.05
CA SER A 124 15.10 19.12 -13.23
C SER A 124 15.08 18.74 -11.75
N ILE A 125 14.06 18.02 -11.27
CA ILE A 125 13.93 17.60 -9.88
C ILE A 125 14.16 16.08 -9.81
N PRO A 126 15.20 15.62 -9.09
CA PRO A 126 15.42 14.19 -8.93
C PRO A 126 14.27 13.53 -8.15
N THR A 127 14.15 12.22 -8.28
CA THR A 127 13.22 11.41 -7.50
C THR A 127 13.96 10.23 -6.89
N HIS A 128 13.51 9.76 -5.73
CA HIS A 128 14.01 8.54 -5.10
C HIS A 128 12.86 7.71 -4.55
N TRP A 129 13.17 6.48 -4.14
CA TRP A 129 12.19 5.53 -3.62
C TRP A 129 12.42 5.27 -2.14
N LEU A 130 11.32 5.24 -1.40
CA LEU A 130 11.27 4.87 0.01
C LEU A 130 10.42 3.63 0.19
N GLU A 131 10.88 2.70 1.01
CA GLU A 131 10.05 1.67 1.61
C GLU A 131 9.59 2.16 2.98
N ILE A 132 8.28 2.20 3.22
CA ILE A 132 7.67 2.67 4.47
C ILE A 132 6.74 1.56 4.98
N THR A 133 7.01 1.05 6.19
CA THR A 133 6.15 0.07 6.85
C THR A 133 5.48 0.70 8.07
N LEU A 134 4.16 0.68 8.07
CA LEU A 134 3.36 1.23 9.16
C LEU A 134 2.30 0.25 9.65
N VAL A 135 2.07 0.26 10.95
CA VAL A 135 0.96 -0.45 11.62
C VAL A 135 -0.21 0.49 11.83
N GLU A 136 -0.37 1.48 10.95
CA GLU A 136 -1.46 2.44 10.97
C GLU A 136 -2.29 2.38 9.68
N GLY A 137 -3.13 3.38 9.44
CA GLY A 137 -4.10 3.35 8.33
C GLY A 137 -4.98 4.58 8.31
N LYS A 138 -4.42 5.75 8.62
CA LYS A 138 -5.15 7.03 8.60
C LYS A 138 -5.28 7.54 7.16
N ASN A 139 -6.23 8.43 6.92
CA ASN A 139 -6.50 8.96 5.58
C ASN A 139 -5.22 9.55 4.97
N ARG A 140 -4.83 9.06 3.79
CA ARG A 140 -3.65 9.50 3.01
C ARG A 140 -2.35 9.55 3.81
N GLN A 141 -2.22 8.74 4.87
CA GLN A 141 -1.15 8.88 5.88
C GLN A 141 0.26 8.95 5.27
N VAL A 142 0.66 8.00 4.41
CA VAL A 142 1.99 8.00 3.79
C VAL A 142 2.25 9.29 3.01
N ARG A 143 1.29 9.73 2.19
CA ARG A 143 1.41 10.95 1.37
C ARG A 143 1.53 12.21 2.23
N ARG A 144 0.83 12.25 3.36
CA ARG A 144 0.89 13.37 4.31
C ARG A 144 2.24 13.38 5.05
N MET A 145 2.71 12.22 5.48
CA MET A 145 4.00 12.06 6.15
C MET A 145 5.17 12.51 5.25
N THR A 146 5.22 12.03 4.01
CA THR A 146 6.29 12.37 3.07
C THR A 146 6.25 13.86 2.69
N ALA A 147 5.06 14.45 2.51
CA ALA A 147 4.91 15.88 2.31
C ALA A 147 5.38 16.72 3.54
N ALA A 148 5.08 16.28 4.76
CA ALA A 148 5.46 16.97 6.00
C ALA A 148 6.98 16.99 6.25
N VAL A 149 7.74 16.12 5.58
CA VAL A 149 9.21 16.13 5.57
C VAL A 149 9.80 16.74 4.29
N GLY A 150 8.97 17.39 3.47
CA GLY A 150 9.40 18.11 2.26
C GLY A 150 9.67 17.21 1.04
N LYS A 151 9.18 15.97 1.04
CA LYS A 151 9.41 14.98 -0.03
C LYS A 151 8.06 14.47 -0.59
N PRO A 152 7.27 15.28 -1.30
CA PRO A 152 5.91 14.90 -1.72
C PRO A 152 5.90 13.62 -2.58
N THR A 153 4.92 12.74 -2.33
CA THR A 153 4.80 11.45 -3.03
C THR A 153 4.20 11.58 -4.44
N LEU A 154 4.94 11.10 -5.43
CA LEU A 154 4.54 11.01 -6.84
C LEU A 154 3.77 9.72 -7.15
N ARG A 155 4.24 8.60 -6.59
CA ARG A 155 3.68 7.26 -6.77
C ARG A 155 3.68 6.52 -5.46
N LEU A 156 2.59 5.80 -5.17
CA LEU A 156 2.43 5.04 -3.94
C LEU A 156 1.87 3.66 -4.25
N VAL A 157 2.66 2.63 -3.93
CA VAL A 157 2.31 1.24 -4.16
C VAL A 157 2.32 0.52 -2.82
N ARG A 158 1.19 -0.04 -2.38
CA ARG A 158 1.17 -0.94 -1.22
C ARG A 158 1.62 -2.31 -1.68
N VAL A 159 2.80 -2.74 -1.25
CA VAL A 159 3.39 -4.00 -1.72
C VAL A 159 3.04 -5.16 -0.82
N ALA A 160 2.84 -4.92 0.48
CA ALA A 160 2.52 -5.98 1.43
C ALA A 160 1.50 -5.56 2.50
N ILE A 161 0.77 -6.56 3.00
CA ILE A 161 -0.11 -6.51 4.17
C ILE A 161 0.18 -7.75 5.01
N GLY A 162 0.85 -7.57 6.15
CA GLY A 162 1.32 -8.66 6.97
C GLY A 162 2.23 -9.60 6.15
N PRO A 163 1.96 -10.91 6.11
CA PRO A 163 2.76 -11.88 5.36
C PRO A 163 2.43 -11.96 3.87
N VAL A 164 1.41 -11.23 3.40
CA VAL A 164 0.98 -11.24 2.00
C VAL A 164 1.73 -10.15 1.26
N ASP A 165 2.40 -10.53 0.17
CA ASP A 165 3.19 -9.64 -0.69
C ASP A 165 2.76 -9.80 -2.16
N VAL A 166 2.57 -8.68 -2.85
CA VAL A 166 2.03 -8.66 -4.22
C VAL A 166 2.96 -9.32 -5.23
N PHE A 167 4.28 -9.22 -5.03
CA PHE A 167 5.27 -9.79 -5.93
C PHE A 167 5.40 -11.30 -5.75
N SER A 168 5.33 -11.77 -4.51
CA SER A 168 5.31 -13.20 -4.17
C SER A 168 4.09 -13.93 -4.74
N LEU A 169 2.97 -13.20 -4.94
CA LEU A 169 1.77 -13.71 -5.60
C LEU A 169 1.82 -13.60 -7.14
N ASN A 170 2.85 -12.96 -7.69
CA ASN A 170 3.02 -12.72 -9.12
C ASN A 170 1.79 -12.08 -9.80
N LEU A 171 1.16 -11.10 -9.14
CA LEU A 171 -0.04 -10.42 -9.65
C LEU A 171 0.33 -9.16 -10.43
N ALA A 172 -0.01 -9.11 -11.71
CA ALA A 172 -0.01 -7.87 -12.49
C ALA A 172 -1.18 -6.95 -12.07
N PRO A 173 -1.13 -5.64 -12.39
CA PRO A 173 -2.24 -4.73 -12.09
C PRO A 173 -3.58 -5.23 -12.63
N GLY A 174 -4.60 -5.21 -11.78
CA GLY A 174 -5.95 -5.68 -12.10
C GLY A 174 -6.15 -7.19 -11.88
N GLN A 175 -5.07 -7.96 -11.71
CA GLN A 175 -5.17 -9.38 -11.41
C GLN A 175 -5.39 -9.62 -9.92
N TRP A 176 -6.09 -10.71 -9.64
CA TRP A 176 -6.35 -11.19 -8.30
C TRP A 176 -6.17 -12.71 -8.21
N CYS A 177 -5.96 -13.20 -6.99
CA CYS A 177 -5.98 -14.62 -6.68
C CYS A 177 -6.64 -14.88 -5.33
N GLU A 178 -7.10 -16.11 -5.12
CA GLU A 178 -7.56 -16.57 -3.81
C GLU A 178 -6.36 -16.89 -2.91
N LEU A 179 -6.50 -16.57 -1.63
CA LEU A 179 -5.50 -16.84 -0.60
C LEU A 179 -6.02 -17.88 0.41
N PRO A 180 -5.13 -18.76 0.92
CA PRO A 180 -5.45 -19.60 2.06
C PRO A 180 -5.78 -18.72 3.28
N GLN A 181 -6.87 -19.03 3.99
CA GLN A 181 -7.34 -18.22 5.12
C GLN A 181 -6.31 -18.08 6.25
N GLN A 182 -5.50 -19.12 6.45
CA GLN A 182 -4.48 -19.18 7.49
C GLN A 182 -3.31 -18.24 7.20
N ILE A 183 -3.16 -17.74 5.97
CA ILE A 183 -2.02 -16.91 5.57
C ILE A 183 -1.87 -15.70 6.49
N LEU A 184 -2.97 -15.09 6.93
CA LEU A 184 -2.97 -13.91 7.80
C LEU A 184 -2.69 -14.22 9.27
N THR A 185 -2.74 -15.49 9.68
CA THR A 185 -2.44 -15.94 11.06
C THR A 185 -1.01 -16.46 11.22
N LEU A 186 -0.26 -16.67 10.13
CA LEU A 186 1.10 -17.23 10.16
C LEU A 186 2.19 -16.21 10.55
N SER A 187 1.83 -15.04 11.07
CA SER A 187 2.74 -13.95 11.45
C SER A 187 3.50 -14.17 12.78
N GLY A 188 3.87 -15.42 13.08
CA GLY A 188 4.55 -15.81 14.32
C GLY A 188 6.08 -15.98 14.25
N GLN A 189 6.72 -15.90 13.08
CA GLN A 189 8.19 -15.97 13.01
C GLN A 189 8.78 -14.99 11.99
N PRO A 190 9.85 -14.25 12.36
CA PRO A 190 10.58 -13.43 11.41
C PRO A 190 11.22 -14.34 10.36
N ARG A 191 10.85 -14.15 9.09
CA ARG A 191 11.56 -14.76 7.97
C ARG A 191 12.96 -14.12 7.92
N SER A 192 13.97 -14.86 8.37
CA SER A 192 15.37 -14.56 8.06
C SER A 192 15.53 -14.52 6.54
N ARG A 193 15.91 -13.35 5.99
CA ARG A 193 16.27 -13.23 4.57
C ARG A 193 17.48 -14.13 4.28
N PRO A 194 17.52 -14.86 3.16
CA PRO A 194 18.74 -15.52 2.72
C PRO A 194 19.74 -14.45 2.29
N SER A 195 20.91 -14.48 2.92
CA SER A 195 22.10 -13.75 2.47
C SER A 195 22.49 -14.24 1.07
N ARG A 196 22.56 -13.32 0.11
CA ARG A 196 23.39 -13.44 -1.09
C ARG A 196 24.25 -12.20 -1.19
#